data_AF-A0A7S3D857-F1
#
_entry.id   AF-A0A7S3D857-F1
#
_cell.length_a   1.000
_cell.length_b   1.000
_cell.length_c   1.000
_cell.angle_alpha   90.00
_cell.angle_beta   90.00
_cell.angle_gamma   90.00
#
_symmetry.space_group_name_H-M   'P 1'
#
loop_
_entity.id
_entity.type
_entity.pdbx_description
1 polymer ?
#
loop_
_entity_poly.entity_id
_entity_poly.type
_entity_poly.pdbx_seq_one_letter_code
_entity_poly.pdbx_strand_id
1 'polypeptide(L)'
;ANPNACSPYGPSSRRWLNYLYIDVTAIDGYDDASVQAVVSSDEFKATLEHARNVEHVDYEAVAHVKLAALKAVFDVYDAKYLRKSTKQNKAFKAFVEAGGESLDMLAVYDALQSHLKAEGKDSWGWPVFPQEYKDYYNPAVAKFKSANEQDVKFYLFLQWIAAQQLELASNKAT
;
A
#
# COMPACT_ATOMS: atom_id res chain seq x y z
N ALA A 1 2.95 -6.57 2.71
CA ALA A 1 2.10 -7.63 3.32
C ALA A 1 2.17 -8.97 2.57
N ASN A 2 2.14 -10.10 3.30
CA ASN A 2 1.83 -11.44 2.78
C ASN A 2 0.30 -11.63 2.71
N PRO A 3 -0.34 -11.68 1.52
CA PRO A 3 -1.80 -11.70 1.41
C PRO A 3 -2.47 -12.94 1.99
N ASN A 4 -1.79 -14.09 1.96
CA ASN A 4 -2.30 -15.35 2.47
C ASN A 4 -2.30 -15.43 4.01
N ALA A 5 -1.56 -14.54 4.69
CA ALA A 5 -1.70 -14.33 6.13
C ALA A 5 -2.92 -13.43 6.41
N CYS A 6 -4.11 -13.90 6.03
CA CYS A 6 -5.33 -13.09 5.93
C CYS A 6 -6.17 -13.01 7.21
N SER A 7 -5.74 -13.65 8.30
CA SER A 7 -6.48 -13.62 9.57
C SER A 7 -6.50 -12.19 10.15
N PRO A 8 -7.69 -11.59 10.37
CA PRO A 8 -7.77 -10.28 11.01
C PRO A 8 -7.30 -10.29 12.46
N TYR A 9 -7.12 -11.49 13.05
CA TYR A 9 -6.61 -11.70 14.40
C TYR A 9 -5.09 -11.91 14.46
N GLY A 10 -4.41 -11.96 13.30
CA GLY A 10 -2.95 -11.92 13.20
C GLY A 10 -2.44 -10.67 12.49
N PRO A 11 -2.81 -9.45 12.91
CA PRO A 11 -2.50 -8.24 12.16
C PRO A 11 -1.03 -7.83 12.29
N SER A 12 -0.47 -7.23 11.24
CA SER A 12 0.84 -6.56 11.30
C SER A 12 0.83 -5.36 12.27
N SER A 13 -0.32 -4.70 12.42
CA SER A 13 -0.55 -3.63 13.40
C SER A 13 -2.04 -3.52 13.74
N ARG A 14 -2.35 -3.21 15.00
CA ARG A 14 -3.73 -2.87 15.43
C ARG A 14 -4.06 -1.38 15.27
N ARG A 15 -3.08 -0.55 14.87
CA ARG A 15 -3.25 0.91 14.69
C ARG A 15 -3.57 1.31 13.25
N TRP A 16 -3.21 0.45 12.29
CA TRP A 16 -3.18 0.79 10.87
C TRP A 16 -4.06 -0.15 10.07
N LEU A 17 -4.47 0.31 8.88
CA LEU A 17 -5.54 -0.31 8.10
C LEU A 17 -5.01 -1.28 7.05
N ASN A 18 -5.81 -2.30 6.73
CA ASN A 18 -5.50 -3.22 5.64
C ASN A 18 -5.80 -2.54 4.29
N TYR A 19 -4.75 -2.30 3.50
CA TYR A 19 -4.88 -1.65 2.19
C TYR A 19 -5.74 -2.43 1.20
N LEU A 20 -5.97 -3.73 1.42
CA LEU A 20 -6.85 -4.53 0.58
C LEU A 20 -8.30 -4.06 0.60
N TYR A 21 -8.70 -3.23 1.58
CA TYR A 21 -10.05 -2.65 1.61
C TYR A 21 -10.17 -1.34 0.82
N ILE A 22 -9.07 -0.77 0.32
CA ILE A 22 -9.13 0.43 -0.51
C ILE A 22 -9.90 0.13 -1.80
N ASP A 23 -10.92 0.93 -2.07
CA ASP A 23 -11.56 1.03 -3.38
C ASP A 23 -10.69 1.89 -4.29
N VAL A 24 -9.97 1.23 -5.20
CA VAL A 24 -9.03 1.89 -6.11
C VAL A 24 -9.75 2.78 -7.12
N THR A 25 -11.00 2.43 -7.47
CA THR A 25 -11.79 3.15 -8.48
C THR A 25 -12.28 4.51 -8.00
N ALA A 26 -12.34 4.71 -6.67
CA ALA A 26 -12.77 5.95 -6.04
C ALA A 26 -11.64 6.97 -5.83
N ILE A 27 -10.40 6.65 -6.21
CA ILE A 27 -9.25 7.52 -6.03
C ILE A 27 -9.09 8.41 -7.27
N ASP A 28 -8.95 9.72 -7.08
CA ASP A 28 -8.64 10.64 -8.18
C ASP A 28 -7.34 10.21 -8.89
N GLY A 29 -7.35 10.24 -10.22
CA GLY A 29 -6.28 9.68 -11.05
C GLY A 29 -6.56 8.25 -11.55
N TYR A 30 -7.59 7.56 -11.06
CA TYR A 30 -7.99 6.25 -11.60
C TYR A 30 -8.31 6.30 -13.10
N ASP A 31 -9.01 7.35 -13.55
CA ASP A 31 -9.38 7.52 -14.96
C ASP A 31 -8.24 8.04 -15.86
N ASP A 32 -7.05 8.28 -15.31
CA ASP A 32 -5.90 8.71 -16.11
C ASP A 32 -5.50 7.61 -17.13
N ALA A 33 -5.13 8.03 -18.34
CA ALA A 33 -4.81 7.11 -19.42
C ALA A 33 -3.70 6.11 -19.05
N SER A 34 -2.71 6.53 -18.25
CA SER A 34 -1.63 5.65 -17.79
C SER A 34 -2.12 4.57 -16.82
N VAL A 35 -3.09 4.89 -15.97
CA VAL A 35 -3.74 3.93 -15.07
C VAL A 35 -4.66 3.00 -15.85
N GLN A 36 -5.46 3.57 -16.76
CA GLN A 36 -6.36 2.80 -17.62
C GLN A 36 -5.62 1.80 -18.50
N ALA A 37 -4.41 2.14 -18.97
CA ALA A 37 -3.55 1.20 -19.69
C ALA A 37 -3.16 -0.03 -18.86
N VAL A 38 -2.94 0.13 -17.55
CA VAL A 38 -2.65 -0.98 -16.63
C VAL A 38 -3.90 -1.82 -16.38
N VAL A 39 -5.00 -1.19 -15.95
CA VAL A 39 -6.21 -1.91 -15.52
C VAL A 39 -7.04 -2.49 -16.67
N SER A 40 -6.82 -2.01 -17.90
CA SER A 40 -7.46 -2.53 -19.12
C SER A 40 -6.64 -3.60 -19.84
N SER A 41 -5.43 -3.91 -19.36
CA SER A 41 -4.59 -4.97 -19.93
C SER A 41 -5.27 -6.34 -19.79
N ASP A 42 -5.02 -7.24 -20.74
CA ASP A 42 -5.68 -8.55 -20.77
C ASP A 42 -5.31 -9.41 -19.54
N GLU A 43 -4.05 -9.35 -19.11
CA GLU A 43 -3.58 -10.02 -17.89
C GLU A 43 -4.30 -9.51 -16.63
N PHE A 44 -4.44 -8.19 -16.49
CA PHE A 44 -5.15 -7.59 -15.36
C PHE A 44 -6.62 -8.00 -15.35
N LYS A 45 -7.30 -7.89 -16.49
CA LYS A 45 -8.72 -8.26 -16.63
C LYS A 45 -8.94 -9.75 -16.34
N ALA A 46 -8.08 -10.62 -16.85
CA ALA A 46 -8.16 -12.06 -16.60
C ALA A 46 -8.00 -12.39 -15.10
N THR A 47 -7.02 -11.76 -14.44
CA THR A 47 -6.80 -11.96 -12.98
C THR A 47 -7.97 -11.40 -12.16
N LEU A 48 -8.48 -10.23 -12.53
CA LEU A 48 -9.65 -9.62 -11.89
C LEU A 48 -10.92 -10.49 -12.07
N GLU A 49 -11.14 -11.01 -13.26
CA GLU A 49 -12.27 -11.90 -13.56
C GLU A 49 -12.18 -13.20 -12.74
N HIS A 50 -11.00 -13.83 -12.72
CA HIS A 50 -10.74 -14.99 -11.86
C HIS A 50 -11.05 -14.69 -10.39
N ALA A 51 -10.48 -13.62 -9.85
CA ALA A 51 -10.66 -13.24 -8.44
C ALA A 51 -12.13 -12.94 -8.06
N ARG A 52 -12.96 -12.54 -9.03
CA ARG A 52 -14.40 -12.28 -8.82
C ARG A 52 -15.28 -13.51 -8.96
N ASN A 53 -14.83 -14.52 -9.70
CA ASN A 53 -15.62 -15.71 -10.04
C ASN A 53 -15.35 -16.90 -9.12
N VAL A 54 -14.25 -16.89 -8.37
CA VAL A 54 -13.98 -17.92 -7.34
C VAL A 54 -14.93 -17.80 -6.15
N GLU A 55 -15.31 -18.94 -5.57
CA GLU A 55 -16.23 -19.01 -4.43
C GLU A 55 -15.64 -18.41 -3.14
N HIS A 56 -14.32 -18.50 -2.99
CA HIS A 56 -13.58 -18.00 -1.83
C HIS A 56 -12.63 -16.89 -2.26
N VAL A 57 -12.41 -15.93 -1.37
CA VAL A 57 -11.52 -14.79 -1.64
C VAL A 57 -10.10 -15.30 -1.91
N ASP A 58 -9.66 -15.13 -3.16
CA ASP A 58 -8.27 -15.33 -3.56
C ASP A 58 -7.46 -14.08 -3.19
N TYR A 59 -6.91 -14.08 -1.96
CA TYR A 59 -6.17 -12.94 -1.43
C TYR A 59 -4.93 -12.60 -2.24
N GLU A 60 -4.27 -13.56 -2.87
CA GLU A 60 -3.12 -13.30 -3.73
C GLU A 60 -3.55 -12.60 -5.01
N ALA A 61 -4.57 -13.11 -5.70
CA ALA A 61 -5.09 -12.48 -6.91
C ALA A 61 -5.61 -11.06 -6.64
N VAL A 62 -6.35 -10.88 -5.53
CA VAL A 62 -6.86 -9.55 -5.12
C VAL A 62 -5.70 -8.60 -4.79
N ALA A 63 -4.71 -9.04 -4.02
CA ALA A 63 -3.56 -8.20 -3.68
C ALA A 63 -2.74 -7.85 -4.92
N HIS A 64 -2.57 -8.79 -5.85
CA HIS A 64 -1.85 -8.59 -7.11
C HIS A 64 -2.49 -7.47 -7.94
N VAL A 65 -3.78 -7.58 -8.26
CA VAL A 65 -4.47 -6.56 -9.07
C VAL A 65 -4.59 -5.23 -8.33
N LYS A 66 -4.86 -5.23 -7.02
CA LYS A 66 -4.95 -3.99 -6.24
C LYS A 66 -3.63 -3.26 -6.16
N LEU A 67 -2.52 -3.95 -5.87
CA LEU A 67 -1.21 -3.31 -5.81
C LEU A 67 -0.80 -2.73 -7.15
N ALA A 68 -1.03 -3.44 -8.26
CA ALA A 68 -0.75 -2.93 -9.60
C ALA A 68 -1.53 -1.64 -9.90
N ALA A 69 -2.84 -1.63 -9.66
CA ALA A 69 -3.67 -0.46 -9.88
C ALA A 69 -3.34 0.70 -8.93
N LEU A 70 -3.13 0.41 -7.63
CA LEU A 70 -2.77 1.42 -6.63
C LEU A 70 -1.43 2.08 -6.93
N LYS A 71 -0.44 1.33 -7.43
CA LYS A 71 0.86 1.90 -7.81
C LYS A 71 0.73 2.85 -8.99
N ALA A 72 -0.01 2.44 -10.03
CA ALA A 72 -0.29 3.30 -11.18
C ALA A 72 -1.04 4.59 -10.76
N VAL A 73 -2.07 4.46 -9.92
CA VAL A 73 -2.81 5.62 -9.37
C VAL A 73 -1.88 6.51 -8.54
N PHE A 74 -1.02 5.92 -7.70
CA PHE A 74 -0.09 6.68 -6.88
C PHE A 74 0.88 7.51 -7.72
N ASP A 75 1.42 6.98 -8.82
CA ASP A 75 2.33 7.74 -9.69
C ASP A 75 1.65 8.99 -10.27
N VAL A 76 0.40 8.86 -10.73
CA VAL A 76 -0.42 9.99 -11.19
C VAL A 76 -0.71 10.95 -10.05
N TYR A 77 -1.18 10.45 -8.91
CA TYR A 77 -1.57 11.26 -7.75
C TYR A 77 -0.37 12.02 -7.17
N ASP A 78 0.79 11.38 -7.09
CA ASP A 78 2.04 11.96 -6.61
C ASP A 78 2.49 13.12 -7.50
N ALA A 79 2.51 12.91 -8.81
CA ALA A 79 2.87 13.95 -9.79
C ALA A 79 1.86 15.10 -9.83
N LYS A 80 0.56 14.80 -9.75
CA LYS A 80 -0.52 15.79 -9.78
C LYS A 80 -0.55 16.62 -8.50
N TYR A 81 -0.38 15.98 -7.34
CA TYR A 81 -0.65 16.58 -6.03
C TYR A 81 0.53 16.62 -5.07
N LEU A 82 1.17 15.49 -4.78
CA LEU A 82 2.06 15.35 -3.61
C LEU A 82 3.47 15.93 -3.83
N ARG A 83 3.88 16.15 -5.09
CA ARG A 83 5.12 16.88 -5.43
C ARG A 83 4.94 18.41 -5.48
N LYS A 84 3.69 18.90 -5.39
CA LYS A 84 3.34 20.31 -5.54
C LYS A 84 2.75 20.89 -4.25
N SER A 85 2.63 22.21 -4.16
CA SER A 85 2.01 22.89 -3.00
C SER A 85 0.48 22.86 -3.07
N THR A 86 -0.10 21.66 -3.01
CA THR A 86 -1.54 21.42 -3.12
C THR A 86 -2.19 21.21 -1.74
N LYS A 87 -3.53 21.33 -1.66
CA LYS A 87 -4.27 21.02 -0.43
C LYS A 87 -4.09 19.55 -0.04
N GLN A 88 -4.09 18.65 -1.02
CA GLN A 88 -3.86 17.23 -0.88
C GLN A 88 -2.49 16.94 -0.27
N ASN A 89 -1.42 17.59 -0.76
CA ASN A 89 -0.08 17.41 -0.18
C ASN A 89 -0.01 17.88 1.28
N LYS A 90 -0.64 19.02 1.60
CA LYS A 90 -0.72 19.50 2.99
C LYS A 90 -1.46 18.51 3.90
N ALA A 91 -2.60 17.98 3.44
CA ALA A 91 -3.37 16.98 4.18
C ALA A 91 -2.60 15.65 4.36
N PHE A 92 -1.93 15.18 3.30
CA PHE A 92 -1.08 13.99 3.35
C PHE A 92 0.08 14.17 4.35
N LYS A 93 0.78 15.30 4.30
CA LYS A 93 1.86 15.60 5.26
C LYS A 93 1.36 15.68 6.70
N ALA A 94 0.21 16.31 6.93
CA ALA A 94 -0.41 16.36 8.25
C ALA A 94 -0.79 14.96 8.78
N PHE A 95 -1.30 14.08 7.91
CA PHE A 95 -1.57 12.69 8.26
C PHE A 95 -0.29 11.94 8.63
N VAL A 96 0.77 12.09 7.83
CA VAL A 96 2.07 11.46 8.10
C VAL A 96 2.68 11.96 9.41
N GLU A 97 2.63 13.27 9.67
CA GLU A 97 3.10 13.88 10.90
C GLU A 97 2.32 13.38 12.12
N ALA A 98 0.99 13.34 12.04
CA ALA A 98 0.13 12.82 13.10
C ALA A 98 0.33 11.31 13.36
N GLY A 99 0.65 10.54 12.33
CA GLY A 99 0.95 9.11 12.45
C GLY A 99 2.29 8.81 13.12
N GLY A 100 3.25 9.74 13.00
CA GLY A 100 4.55 9.69 13.65
C GLY A 100 5.35 8.42 13.34
N GLU A 101 6.23 8.05 14.27
CA GLU A 101 7.13 6.90 14.12
C GLU A 101 6.38 5.57 13.85
N SER A 102 5.20 5.40 14.46
CA SER A 102 4.43 4.16 14.28
C SER A 102 3.93 3.96 12.84
N LEU A 103 3.58 5.05 12.14
CA LEU A 103 3.18 4.98 10.72
C LEU A 103 4.40 4.72 9.84
N ASP A 104 5.48 5.42 10.15
CA ASP A 104 6.75 5.32 9.45
C ASP A 104 7.33 3.90 9.51
N MET A 105 7.33 3.28 10.69
CA MET A 105 7.72 1.88 10.88
C MET A 105 6.90 0.92 10.02
N LEU A 106 5.57 1.11 9.97
CA LEU A 106 4.71 0.25 9.15
C LEU A 106 5.05 0.40 7.65
N ALA A 107 5.15 1.64 7.17
CA ALA A 107 5.42 1.89 5.76
C ALA A 107 6.78 1.34 5.33
N VAL A 108 7.80 1.50 6.18
CA VAL A 108 9.13 0.92 5.96
C VAL A 108 9.08 -0.61 5.99
N TYR A 109 8.35 -1.20 6.95
CA TYR A 109 8.18 -2.65 7.04
C TYR A 109 7.52 -3.23 5.76
N ASP A 110 6.43 -2.64 5.29
CA ASP A 110 5.74 -3.10 4.07
C ASP A 110 6.59 -2.89 2.81
N ALA A 111 7.30 -1.76 2.71
CA ALA A 111 8.25 -1.50 1.62
C ALA A 111 9.37 -2.54 1.59
N LEU A 112 9.99 -2.80 2.74
CA LEU A 112 11.05 -3.79 2.89
C LEU A 112 10.55 -5.20 2.59
N GLN A 113 9.38 -5.57 3.10
CA GLN A 113 8.78 -6.88 2.82
C GLN A 113 8.55 -7.08 1.32
N SER A 114 8.02 -6.05 0.64
CA SER A 114 7.81 -6.06 -0.81
C SER A 114 9.13 -6.18 -1.56
N HIS A 115 10.17 -5.46 -1.12
CA HIS A 115 11.50 -5.51 -1.71
C HIS A 115 12.13 -6.90 -1.58
N LEU A 116 12.14 -7.47 -0.37
CA LEU A 116 12.67 -8.81 -0.12
C LEU A 116 11.93 -9.88 -0.92
N LYS A 117 10.60 -9.78 -1.03
CA LYS A 117 9.80 -10.68 -1.87
C LYS A 117 10.22 -10.61 -3.33
N ALA A 118 10.46 -9.41 -3.86
CA ALA A 118 10.90 -9.22 -5.25
C ALA A 118 12.30 -9.78 -5.51
N GLU A 119 13.17 -9.81 -4.50
CA GLU A 119 14.48 -10.46 -4.56
C GLU A 119 14.42 -11.99 -4.35
N GLY A 120 13.23 -12.57 -4.18
CA GLY A 120 13.05 -14.01 -3.92
C GLY A 120 13.53 -14.45 -2.53
N LYS A 121 13.67 -13.53 -1.58
CA LYS A 121 14.06 -13.82 -0.19
C LYS A 121 12.84 -14.14 0.66
N ASP A 122 13.06 -14.91 1.73
CA ASP A 122 12.03 -15.18 2.73
C ASP A 122 11.55 -13.86 3.36
N SER A 123 10.25 -13.61 3.24
CA SER A 123 9.69 -12.31 3.60
C SER A 123 8.31 -12.42 4.25
N TRP A 124 7.94 -13.57 4.84
CA TRP A 124 6.61 -13.72 5.46
C TRP A 124 6.44 -12.84 6.71
N GLY A 125 7.53 -12.45 7.36
CA GLY A 125 7.54 -11.54 8.50
C GLY A 125 8.96 -11.14 8.90
N TRP A 126 9.10 -10.17 9.82
CA TRP A 126 10.42 -9.70 10.28
C TRP A 126 11.35 -10.79 10.85
N PRO A 127 10.87 -11.90 11.46
CA PRO A 127 11.78 -12.92 12.00
C PRO A 127 12.67 -13.60 10.94
N VAL A 128 12.23 -13.64 9.68
CA VAL A 128 12.98 -14.23 8.56
C VAL A 128 13.69 -13.21 7.68
N PHE A 129 13.55 -11.91 7.96
CA PHE A 129 14.32 -10.91 7.26
C PHE A 129 15.82 -11.11 7.52
N PRO A 130 16.70 -10.69 6.59
CA PRO A 130 18.13 -10.59 6.85
C PRO A 130 18.42 -9.88 8.17
N GLN A 131 19.46 -10.31 8.89
CA GLN A 131 19.75 -9.84 10.26
C GLN A 131 19.83 -8.32 10.37
N GLU A 132 20.38 -7.66 9.36
CA GLU A 132 20.50 -6.20 9.26
C GLU A 132 19.15 -5.47 9.19
N TYR A 133 18.06 -6.16 8.85
CA TYR A 133 16.72 -5.60 8.70
C TYR A 133 15.71 -6.05 9.78
N LYS A 134 16.14 -6.85 10.77
CA LYS A 134 15.23 -7.37 11.81
C LYS A 134 14.79 -6.33 12.84
N ASP A 135 15.56 -5.26 13.00
CA ASP A 135 15.26 -4.16 13.91
C ASP A 135 15.13 -2.86 13.11
N TYR A 136 14.05 -2.12 13.35
CA TYR A 136 13.77 -0.85 12.70
C TYR A 136 14.89 0.18 12.89
N TYR A 137 15.53 0.18 14.05
CA TYR A 137 16.57 1.14 14.41
C TYR A 137 17.95 0.78 13.82
N ASN A 138 18.06 -0.34 13.10
CA ASN A 138 19.32 -0.70 12.45
C ASN A 138 19.71 0.32 11.36
N PRO A 139 21.01 0.66 11.24
CA PRO A 139 21.48 1.58 10.19
C PRO A 139 21.15 1.13 8.76
N ALA A 140 21.07 -0.19 8.54
CA ALA A 140 20.69 -0.75 7.23
C ALA A 140 19.24 -0.45 6.87
N VAL A 141 18.31 -0.40 7.84
CA VAL A 141 16.90 -0.02 7.62
C VAL A 141 16.81 1.47 7.29
N ALA A 142 17.55 2.32 8.00
CA ALA A 142 17.62 3.75 7.68
C ALA A 142 18.17 3.98 6.26
N LYS A 143 19.24 3.27 5.89
CA LYS A 143 19.80 3.30 4.53
C LYS A 143 18.80 2.81 3.48
N PHE A 144 18.08 1.72 3.77
CA PHE A 144 17.03 1.18 2.90
C PHE A 144 15.92 2.22 2.69
N LYS A 145 15.44 2.85 3.76
CA LYS A 145 14.40 3.88 3.73
C LYS A 145 14.79 5.04 2.81
N SER A 146 16.00 5.58 2.95
CA SER A 146 16.50 6.65 2.10
C SER A 146 16.73 6.23 0.64
N ALA A 147 17.10 4.97 0.40
CA ALA A 147 17.26 4.47 -0.96
C ALA A 147 15.93 4.19 -1.67
N ASN A 148 14.85 3.94 -0.92
CA ASN A 148 13.53 3.52 -1.43
C ASN A 148 12.42 4.48 -0.98
N GLU A 149 12.70 5.79 -0.91
CA GLU A 149 11.76 6.80 -0.40
C GLU A 149 10.41 6.79 -1.13
N GLN A 150 10.41 6.50 -2.44
CA GLN A 150 9.18 6.45 -3.22
C GLN A 150 8.29 5.26 -2.85
N ASP A 151 8.87 4.08 -2.59
CA ASP A 151 8.11 2.92 -2.12
C ASP A 151 7.58 3.14 -0.69
N VAL A 152 8.39 3.72 0.19
CA VAL A 152 7.93 4.07 1.54
C VAL A 152 6.79 5.09 1.46
N LYS A 153 6.92 6.11 0.62
CA LYS A 153 5.86 7.11 0.36
C LYS A 153 4.59 6.48 -0.20
N PHE A 154 4.71 5.48 -1.07
CA PHE A 154 3.58 4.71 -1.58
C PHE A 154 2.80 4.03 -0.43
N TYR A 155 3.49 3.34 0.49
CA TYR A 155 2.80 2.70 1.63
C TYR A 155 2.20 3.71 2.62
N LEU A 156 2.85 4.87 2.83
CA LEU A 156 2.25 5.98 3.58
C LEU A 156 0.96 6.47 2.90
N PHE A 157 0.98 6.60 1.57
CA PHE A 157 -0.19 6.99 0.78
C PHE A 157 -1.32 5.97 0.90
N LEU A 158 -1.03 4.67 0.88
CA LEU A 158 -2.05 3.63 1.10
C LEU A 158 -2.77 3.80 2.45
N GLN A 159 -2.02 4.03 3.52
CA GLN A 159 -2.62 4.26 4.84
C GLN A 159 -3.48 5.52 4.88
N TRP A 160 -3.04 6.58 4.22
CA TRP A 160 -3.80 7.83 4.12
C TRP A 160 -5.13 7.64 3.36
N ILE A 161 -5.08 7.00 2.19
CA ILE A 161 -6.29 6.71 1.39
C ILE A 161 -7.24 5.77 2.13
N ALA A 162 -6.71 4.73 2.78
CA ALA A 162 -7.53 3.81 3.57
C ALA A 162 -8.25 4.55 4.71
N ALA A 163 -7.57 5.45 5.41
CA ALA A 163 -8.16 6.25 6.48
C ALA A 163 -9.26 7.18 5.95
N GLN A 164 -9.02 7.86 4.82
CA GLN A 164 -10.03 8.73 4.20
C GLN A 164 -11.27 7.96 3.74
N GLN A 165 -11.10 6.80 3.10
CA GLN A 165 -12.25 6.00 2.65
C GLN A 165 -13.04 5.41 3.82
N LEU A 166 -12.37 5.03 4.91
CA LEU A 166 -13.04 4.59 6.13
C LEU A 166 -13.86 5.73 6.77
N GLU A 167 -13.30 6.93 6.85
CA GLU A 167 -14.00 8.11 7.36
C GLU A 167 -15.22 8.46 6.49
N LEU A 168 -15.08 8.43 5.16
CA LEU A 168 -16.20 8.65 4.24
C LEU A 168 -17.31 7.61 4.40
N ALA A 169 -16.96 6.33 4.61
CA ALA A 169 -17.93 5.27 4.87
C ALA A 169 -18.65 5.49 6.21
N SER A 170 -17.93 5.90 7.26
CA SER A 170 -18.53 6.22 8.56
C SER A 170 -19.50 7.39 8.45
N ASN A 171 -19.13 8.46 7.76
CA ASN A 171 -19.97 9.65 7.62
C ASN A 171 -21.28 9.37 6.89
N LYS A 172 -21.29 8.45 5.91
CA LYS A 172 -22.50 8.02 5.18
C LYS A 172 -23.46 7.18 6.04
N ALA A 173 -22.98 6.57 7.11
CA ALA A 173 -23.80 5.75 7.99
C ALA A 173 -24.54 6.56 9.07
N THR A 174 -24.15 7.83 9.25
CA THR A 174 -24.77 8.83 10.14
C THR A 174 -25.78 9.69 9.41
#